data_AF-A0A850YGZ6-F1
#
_entry.id   AF-A0A850YGZ6-F1
#
_cell.length_a   1.000
_cell.length_b   1.000
_cell.length_c   1.000
_cell.angle_alpha   90.00
_cell.angle_beta   90.00
_cell.angle_gamma   90.00
#
_symmetry.space_group_name_H-M   'P 1'
#
loop_
_entity.id
_entity.type
_entity.pdbx_description
1 polymer ?
#
loop_
_entity_poly.entity_id
_entity_poly.type
_entity_poly.pdbx_seq_one_letter_code
_entity_poly.pdbx_strand_id
1 'polypeptide(L)'
;GCSQAVLSLPRAVIEESRRILRNAAGNFYINDKSTGAVVAQQPFGGSRISGTNDKPGGPHYILRWTSPQAVKETHVPLRDWRYAYMQ
;
A
#
# COMPACT_ATOMS: atom_id res chain seq x y z
N GLY A 1 -4.99 -6.81 14.47
CA GLY A 1 -3.93 -6.81 13.43
C GLY A 1 -4.53 -6.92 12.04
N CYS A 2 -5.37 -7.93 11.81
CA CYS A 2 -5.89 -8.27 10.48
C CYS A 2 -7.12 -7.45 10.07
N SER A 3 -8.31 -7.73 10.61
CA SER A 3 -9.57 -7.04 10.26
C SER A 3 -10.38 -6.63 11.49
N GLN A 4 -11.07 -5.49 11.42
CA GLN A 4 -12.01 -5.01 12.44
C GLN A 4 -13.19 -4.28 11.79
N ALA A 5 -14.32 -4.26 12.49
CA ALA A 5 -15.53 -3.54 12.09
C ALA A 5 -16.01 -2.61 13.20
N VAL A 6 -16.62 -1.48 12.81
CA VAL A 6 -17.34 -0.57 13.71
C VAL A 6 -18.77 -0.44 13.21
N LEU A 7 -19.73 -0.71 14.09
CA LEU A 7 -21.16 -0.54 13.82
C LEU A 7 -21.64 0.71 14.58
N SER A 8 -21.89 1.80 13.86
CA SER A 8 -22.31 3.06 14.45
C SER A 8 -22.95 3.97 13.40
N LEU A 9 -23.95 4.75 13.80
CA LEU A 9 -24.59 5.78 12.97
C LEU A 9 -24.01 7.18 13.22
N PRO A 10 -23.73 7.60 14.47
CA PRO A 10 -23.16 8.92 14.73
C PRO A 10 -21.78 9.09 14.09
N ARG A 11 -21.63 10.10 13.23
CA ARG A 11 -20.37 10.32 12.50
C ARG A 11 -19.18 10.64 13.41
N ALA A 12 -19.42 11.32 14.52
CA ALA A 12 -18.40 11.62 15.52
C ALA A 12 -17.77 10.33 16.08
N VAL A 13 -18.58 9.30 16.37
CA VAL A 13 -18.11 8.01 16.90
C VAL A 13 -17.33 7.24 15.83
N ILE A 14 -17.78 7.26 14.58
CA ILE A 14 -17.08 6.61 13.46
C ILE A 14 -15.70 7.25 13.26
N GLU A 15 -15.62 8.59 13.27
CA GLU A 15 -14.35 9.30 13.05
C GLU A 15 -13.36 9.08 14.20
N GLU A 16 -13.86 9.13 15.44
CA GLU A 16 -13.03 8.86 16.61
C GLU A 16 -12.53 7.41 16.60
N SER A 17 -13.40 6.45 16.30
CA SER A 17 -13.02 5.04 16.18
C SER A 17 -11.96 4.82 15.09
N ARG A 18 -12.14 5.43 13.92
CA ARG A 18 -11.18 5.38 12.81
C ARG A 18 -9.82 5.97 13.22
N ARG A 19 -9.80 7.02 14.04
CA ARG A 19 -8.58 7.64 14.55
C ARG A 19 -7.85 6.73 15.53
N ILE A 20 -8.56 6.22 16.54
CA ILE A 20 -7.96 5.40 17.62
C ILE A 20 -7.53 4.02 17.09
N LEU A 21 -8.32 3.43 16.18
CA LEU A 21 -8.10 2.06 15.67
C LEU A 21 -7.29 1.99 14.38
N ARG A 22 -6.76 3.12 13.88
CA ARG A 22 -6.05 3.23 12.59
C ARG A 22 -5.01 2.12 12.36
N ASN A 23 -4.25 1.76 13.40
CA ASN A 23 -3.17 0.76 13.33
C ASN A 23 -3.56 -0.57 14.01
N ALA A 24 -4.81 -0.74 14.42
CA ALA A 24 -5.30 -1.95 15.08
C ALA A 24 -5.76 -3.00 14.05
N ALA A 25 -6.18 -2.58 12.86
CA ALA A 25 -6.54 -3.44 11.74
C ALA A 25 -5.97 -2.91 10.42
N GLY A 26 -5.58 -3.83 9.52
CA GLY A 26 -5.22 -3.46 8.16
C GLY A 26 -6.41 -3.37 7.22
N ASN A 27 -7.54 -4.03 7.54
CA ASN A 27 -8.83 -3.84 6.88
C ASN A 27 -9.87 -3.38 7.92
N PHE A 28 -10.43 -2.18 7.71
CA PHE A 28 -11.35 -1.53 8.64
C PHE A 28 -12.70 -1.31 7.95
N TYR A 29 -13.76 -1.88 8.52
CA TYR A 29 -15.11 -1.85 7.97
C TYR A 29 -16.02 -0.97 8.83
N ILE A 30 -16.92 -0.22 8.19
CA ILE A 30 -17.91 0.63 8.86
C ILE A 30 -19.28 0.13 8.45
N ASN A 31 -20.13 -0.24 9.41
CA ASN A 31 -21.48 -0.75 9.18
C ASN A 31 -21.54 -1.98 8.26
N ASP A 32 -20.49 -2.80 8.29
CA ASP A 32 -20.40 -4.08 7.59
C ASP A 32 -19.60 -5.08 8.45
N LYS A 33 -19.75 -6.37 8.17
CA LYS A 33 -18.99 -7.45 8.81
C LYS A 33 -17.50 -7.34 8.48
N SER A 34 -16.64 -7.89 9.35
CA SER A 34 -15.17 -7.82 9.21
C SER A 34 -14.59 -8.83 8.21
N THR A 35 -15.41 -9.42 7.33
CA THR A 35 -15.06 -10.51 6.41
C THR A 35 -15.57 -10.22 5.00
N GLY A 36 -15.10 -10.99 4.01
CA GLY A 36 -15.59 -10.89 2.64
C GLY A 36 -14.90 -9.83 1.78
N ALA A 37 -13.60 -9.60 2.00
CA ALA A 37 -12.82 -8.74 1.11
C ALA A 37 -12.84 -9.27 -0.32
N VAL A 38 -13.17 -8.39 -1.26
CA VAL A 38 -13.23 -8.70 -2.70
C VAL A 38 -11.94 -8.25 -3.36
N VAL A 39 -11.40 -9.11 -4.24
CA VAL A 39 -10.20 -8.81 -5.04
C VAL A 39 -10.38 -7.49 -5.79
N ALA A 40 -9.33 -6.66 -5.83
CA ALA A 40 -9.29 -5.34 -6.44
C ALA A 40 -10.22 -4.27 -5.82
N GLN A 41 -11.03 -4.58 -4.80
CA GLN A 41 -11.85 -3.60 -4.10
C GLN A 41 -11.32 -3.30 -2.70
N GLN A 42 -11.04 -4.34 -1.90
CA GLN A 42 -10.47 -4.19 -0.55
C GLN A 42 -9.20 -5.03 -0.43
N PRO A 43 -8.05 -4.56 -0.95
CA PRO A 43 -6.77 -5.25 -0.79
C PRO A 43 -6.56 -5.67 0.68
N PHE A 44 -6.32 -6.96 0.88
CA PHE A 44 -6.45 -7.58 2.19
C PHE A 44 -5.10 -7.75 2.87
N GLY A 45 -5.04 -7.53 4.18
CA GLY A 45 -3.84 -7.78 4.98
C GLY A 45 -3.74 -6.84 6.17
N GLY A 46 -2.85 -7.15 7.11
CA GLY A 46 -2.60 -6.30 8.27
C GLY A 46 -1.24 -6.59 8.92
N SER A 47 -0.73 -5.60 9.67
CA SER A 47 0.59 -5.63 10.31
C SER A 47 0.56 -6.19 11.75
N ARG A 48 1.67 -6.08 12.49
CA ARG A 48 1.87 -6.69 13.81
C ARG A 48 1.98 -8.21 13.67
N ILE A 49 1.45 -8.96 14.64
CA ILE A 49 1.44 -10.43 14.61
C ILE A 49 0.62 -11.03 13.44
N SER A 50 -0.13 -10.23 12.66
CA SER A 50 -0.86 -10.74 11.48
C SER A 50 -0.02 -10.79 10.20
N GLY A 51 1.23 -10.33 10.22
CA GLY A 51 2.17 -10.48 9.10
C GLY A 51 2.69 -9.17 8.49
N THR A 52 3.17 -9.26 7.25
CA THR A 52 3.93 -8.21 6.54
C THR A 52 3.06 -7.15 5.87
N ASN A 53 1.76 -7.40 5.71
CA ASN A 53 0.81 -6.47 5.09
C ASN A 53 1.15 -6.09 3.63
N ASP A 54 1.57 -7.05 2.81
CA ASP A 54 1.87 -6.82 1.38
C ASP A 54 0.61 -6.61 0.50
N LYS A 55 -0.58 -6.62 1.10
CA LYS A 55 -1.88 -6.33 0.47
C LYS A 55 -2.21 -7.17 -0.79
N PRO A 56 -2.21 -8.52 -0.71
CA PRO A 56 -2.76 -9.37 -1.78
C PRO A 56 -4.17 -8.94 -2.21
N GLY A 57 -4.44 -9.05 -3.51
CA GLY A 57 -5.65 -8.53 -4.15
C GLY A 57 -5.58 -7.05 -4.53
N GLY A 58 -4.51 -6.32 -4.16
CA GLY A 58 -4.20 -4.98 -4.65
C GLY A 58 -3.11 -4.97 -5.73
N PRO A 59 -2.91 -3.84 -6.42
CA PRO A 59 -1.98 -3.76 -7.56
C PRO A 59 -0.51 -3.87 -7.15
N HIS A 60 -0.16 -3.60 -5.89
CA HIS A 60 1.22 -3.58 -5.42
C HIS A 60 1.76 -4.96 -5.00
N TYR A 61 0.89 -5.94 -4.76
CA TYR A 61 1.31 -7.24 -4.22
C TYR A 61 2.32 -7.94 -5.13
N ILE A 62 2.15 -7.80 -6.45
CA ILE A 62 3.04 -8.40 -7.44
C ILE A 62 4.48 -7.87 -7.35
N LEU A 63 4.68 -6.65 -6.85
CA LEU A 63 6.01 -6.04 -6.74
C LEU A 63 6.92 -6.78 -5.74
N ARG A 64 6.34 -7.57 -4.83
CA ARG A 64 7.11 -8.43 -3.91
C ARG A 64 7.82 -9.58 -4.62
N TRP A 65 7.34 -9.94 -5.81
CA TRP A 65 7.80 -11.11 -6.56
C TRP A 65 8.60 -10.75 -7.81
N THR A 66 8.92 -9.46 -7.99
CA THR A 66 9.67 -8.94 -9.13
C THR A 66 10.93 -8.22 -8.69
N SER A 67 12.03 -8.38 -9.43
CA SER A 67 13.24 -7.58 -9.30
C SER A 67 13.41 -6.74 -10.57
N PRO A 68 13.02 -5.45 -10.58
CA PRO A 68 13.00 -4.64 -11.79
C PRO A 68 14.42 -4.30 -12.27
N GLN A 69 14.61 -4.27 -13.60
CA GLN A 69 15.81 -3.78 -14.25
C GLN A 69 15.45 -2.59 -15.14
N ALA A 70 16.15 -1.47 -14.97
CA ALA A 70 16.07 -0.34 -15.90
C ALA A 70 17.20 -0.44 -16.92
N VAL A 71 16.86 -0.31 -18.21
CA VAL A 71 17.82 -0.33 -19.31
C VAL A 71 17.80 1.04 -20.00
N LYS A 72 18.97 1.63 -20.17
CA LYS A 72 19.17 2.89 -20.90
C LYS A 72 20.08 2.63 -22.09
N GLU A 73 19.61 2.98 -23.28
CA GLU A 73 20.42 2.99 -24.50
C GLU A 73 20.70 4.44 -24.91
N THR A 74 21.95 4.73 -25.27
CA THR A 74 22.35 6.05 -25.80
C THR A 74 22.76 5.88 -27.25
N HIS A 75 22.07 6.54 -28.17
CA HIS A 75 22.30 6.35 -29.62
C HIS A 75 23.38 7.27 -30.22
N VAL A 76 23.85 8.26 -29.46
CA VAL A 76 24.91 9.19 -29.89
C VAL A 76 26.12 9.02 -28.95
N PRO A 77 27.35 8.82 -29.48
CA PRO A 77 28.53 8.63 -28.65
C PRO A 77 28.82 9.89 -27.83
N LEU A 78 29.18 9.69 -26.55
CA LEU A 78 29.75 10.73 -25.71
C LEU A 78 31.11 11.13 -26.31
N ARG A 79 31.29 12.43 -26.58
CA ARG A 79 32.46 12.95 -27.32
C ARG A 79 33.57 13.48 -26.43
N ASP A 80 33.24 13.97 -25.24
CA ASP A 80 34.18 14.50 -24.26
C ASP A 80 33.68 14.12 -22.86
N TRP A 81 34.61 13.95 -21.92
CA TRP A 81 34.33 13.67 -20.51
C TRP A 81 34.24 14.96 -19.67
N ARG A 82 34.78 16.08 -20.19
CA ARG A 82 34.75 17.38 -19.52
C ARG A 82 33.38 18.03 -19.62
N TYR A 83 33.01 18.74 -18.57
CA TYR A 83 31.84 19.62 -18.56
C TYR A 83 32.22 21.05 -18.96
N ALA A 84 31.25 21.82 -19.46
CA ALA A 84 31.48 23.16 -20.01
C ALA A 84 32.10 24.16 -19.03
N TYR A 85 31.90 23.99 -17.72
CA TYR A 85 32.43 24.89 -16.68
C TYR A 85 33.91 24.65 -16.33
N MET A 86 34.54 23.59 -16.86
CA MET A 86 35.94 23.26 -16.61
C MET A 86 36.90 23.96 -17.59
N GLN A 87 36.40 24.88 -18.41
CA GLN A 87 37.14 25.63 -19.42
C GLN A 87 37.49 27.03 -18.90
#